data_AF-A0A3D0I5J2-F1
#
_entry.id   AF-A0A3D0I5J2-F1
#
_cell.length_a   1.000
_cell.length_b   1.000
_cell.length_c   1.000
_cell.angle_alpha   90.00
_cell.angle_beta   90.00
_cell.angle_gamma   90.00
#
_symmetry.space_group_name_H-M   'P 1'
#
loop_
_entity.id
_entity.type
_entity.pdbx_description
1 polymer ?
#
loop_
_entity_poly.entity_id
_entity_poly.type
_entity_poly.pdbx_seq_one_letter_code
_entity_poly.pdbx_strand_id
1 'polypeptide(L)'
;MTLAERGGVVLLGRGSPIILRPERALRLLVVAPFETRVERLAAGRSISKEQASAIVKRADVERNEFLRHHFGVVQSDATLYDLSLNLGTLSLDAAERLESEALHDRFPHGASA
;
A
#
# COMPACT_ATOMS: atom_id res chain seq x y z
N MET A 1 -10.50 -4.18 21.79
CA MET A 1 -11.07 -3.79 20.49
C MET A 1 -9.95 -3.24 19.63
N THR A 2 -9.56 -3.95 18.58
CA THR A 2 -8.51 -3.47 17.66
C THR A 2 -9.09 -2.40 16.71
N LEU A 3 -8.27 -1.50 16.18
CA LEU A 3 -8.74 -0.46 15.25
C LEU A 3 -9.47 -1.04 14.02
N ALA A 4 -9.06 -2.22 13.57
CA ALA A 4 -9.68 -2.94 12.45
C ALA A 4 -11.11 -3.42 12.76
N GLU A 5 -11.43 -3.70 14.03
CA GLU A 5 -12.79 -4.14 14.43
C GLU A 5 -13.80 -3.00 14.37
N ARG A 6 -13.37 -1.75 14.53
CA ARG A 6 -14.23 -0.57 14.46
C ARG A 6 -14.78 -0.31 13.05
N GLY A 7 -14.07 -0.77 12.01
CA GLY A 7 -14.38 -0.42 10.62
C GLY A 7 -14.07 1.04 10.29
N GLY A 8 -14.12 1.39 9.00
CA GLY A 8 -13.92 2.76 8.53
C GLY A 8 -12.52 3.33 8.79
N VAL A 9 -11.49 2.48 8.80
CA VAL A 9 -10.09 2.87 9.05
C VAL A 9 -9.20 2.50 7.87
N VAL A 10 -8.19 3.32 7.60
CA VAL A 10 -7.11 3.01 6.65
C VAL A 10 -5.87 2.57 7.44
N LEU A 11 -5.33 1.39 7.13
CA LEU A 11 -4.18 0.80 7.81
C LEU A 11 -2.98 0.68 6.88
N LEU A 12 -1.93 1.46 7.16
CA LEU A 12 -0.72 1.51 6.34
C LEU A 12 0.40 0.62 6.90
N GLY A 13 0.85 -0.36 6.11
CA GLY A 13 2.07 -1.12 6.37
C GLY A 13 1.93 -2.19 7.47
N ARG A 14 3.06 -2.56 8.09
CA ARG A 14 3.14 -3.52 9.22
C ARG A 14 2.44 -4.87 8.96
N GLY A 15 2.43 -5.33 7.71
CA GLY A 15 1.79 -6.60 7.35
C GLY A 15 0.26 -6.56 7.35
N SER A 16 -0.37 -5.38 7.32
CA SER A 16 -1.84 -5.26 7.26
C SER A 16 -2.50 -6.08 6.14
N PRO A 17 -1.93 -6.24 4.93
CA PRO A 17 -2.53 -7.09 3.88
C PRO A 17 -2.54 -8.59 4.22
N ILE A 18 -1.74 -9.02 5.20
CA ILE A 18 -1.56 -10.42 5.60
C ILE A 18 -2.35 -10.72 6.88
N ILE A 19 -2.33 -9.80 7.84
CA ILE A 19 -2.98 -10.00 9.15
C ILE A 19 -4.50 -9.80 9.06
N LEU A 20 -4.97 -8.91 8.17
CA LEU A 20 -6.40 -8.67 8.01
C LEU A 20 -7.02 -9.76 7.15
N ARG A 21 -8.16 -10.27 7.62
CA ARG A 21 -8.97 -11.23 6.87
C ARG A 21 -9.37 -10.62 5.52
N PRO A 22 -9.13 -11.28 4.37
CA PRO A 22 -9.47 -10.76 3.05
C PRO A 22 -10.94 -10.37 2.92
N GLU A 23 -11.84 -11.01 3.67
CA GLU A 23 -13.28 -10.77 3.67
C GLU A 23 -13.69 -9.48 4.43
N ARG A 24 -12.74 -8.78 5.06
CA ARG A 24 -13.01 -7.61 5.92
C ARG A 24 -12.21 -6.37 5.55
N ALA A 25 -11.34 -6.43 4.55
CA ALA A 25 -10.52 -5.32 4.14
C ALA A 25 -10.29 -5.34 2.62
N LEU A 26 -10.29 -4.15 2.02
CA LEU A 26 -9.70 -3.94 0.71
C LEU A 26 -8.19 -3.75 0.89
N ARG A 27 -7.39 -4.62 0.27
CA ARG A 27 -5.93 -4.65 0.40
C ARG A 27 -5.30 -4.04 -0.83
N LEU A 28 -4.59 -2.94 -0.66
CA LEU A 28 -3.98 -2.18 -1.75
C LEU A 28 -2.45 -2.25 -1.69
N LEU A 29 -1.82 -2.39 -2.85
CA LEU A 29 -0.40 -2.14 -3.04
C LEU A 29 -0.21 -0.89 -3.89
N VAL A 30 0.34 0.18 -3.30
CA VAL A 30 0.69 1.39 -4.06
C VAL A 30 2.15 1.31 -4.48
N VAL A 31 2.41 1.45 -5.78
CA VAL A 31 3.75 1.38 -6.37
C VAL A 31 4.02 2.59 -7.27
N ALA A 32 5.29 2.81 -7.57
CA ALA A 32 5.76 3.68 -8.64
C ALA A 32 7.19 3.26 -9.02
N PRO A 33 7.66 3.56 -10.25
CA PRO A 33 9.06 3.36 -10.63
C PRO A 33 10.00 3.99 -9.61
N PHE A 34 11.16 3.36 -9.40
CA PHE A 34 12.13 3.79 -8.39
C PHE A 34 12.49 5.28 -8.54
N GLU A 35 12.83 5.72 -9.75
CA GLU A 35 13.20 7.11 -10.00
C GLU A 35 12.07 8.09 -9.70
N THR A 36 10.83 7.75 -10.05
CA THR A 36 9.65 8.57 -9.70
C THR A 36 9.51 8.73 -8.18
N ARG A 37 9.75 7.67 -7.40
CA ARG A 37 9.69 7.75 -5.93
C ARG A 37 10.82 8.61 -5.37
N VAL A 38 12.04 8.48 -5.91
CA VAL A 38 13.19 9.29 -5.52
C VAL A 38 12.93 10.77 -5.79
N GLU A 39 12.44 11.12 -6.96
CA GLU A 39 12.14 12.51 -7.33
C GLU A 39 11.07 13.13 -6.44
N ARG A 40 9.98 12.40 -6.20
CA ARG A 40 8.90 12.84 -5.30
C ARG A 40 9.39 13.04 -3.88
N LEU A 41 10.22 12.13 -3.36
CA LEU A 41 10.76 12.22 -2.02
C LEU A 41 11.75 13.38 -1.88
N ALA A 42 12.65 13.55 -2.87
CA ALA A 42 13.61 14.64 -2.92
C ALA A 42 12.90 16.00 -2.90
N ALA A 43 11.88 16.17 -3.77
CA ALA A 43 11.08 17.39 -3.83
C ALA A 43 10.27 17.61 -2.54
N GLY A 44 9.56 16.58 -2.05
CA GLY A 44 8.68 16.70 -0.89
C GLY A 44 9.40 16.91 0.45
N ARG A 45 10.69 16.61 0.53
CA ARG A 45 11.52 16.81 1.74
C ARG A 45 12.62 17.84 1.56
N SER A 46 12.74 18.46 0.38
CA SER A 46 13.82 19.39 0.05
C SER A 46 15.22 18.82 0.30
N ILE A 47 15.46 17.58 -0.15
CA ILE A 47 16.75 16.86 -0.03
C ILE A 47 17.32 16.49 -1.40
N SER A 48 18.60 16.11 -1.45
CA SER A 48 19.23 15.70 -2.72
C SER A 48 18.66 14.39 -3.26
N LYS A 49 18.76 14.16 -4.59
CA LYS A 49 18.33 12.89 -5.21
C LYS A 49 19.12 11.70 -4.66
N GLU A 50 20.39 11.89 -4.32
CA GLU A 50 21.26 10.86 -3.74
C GLU A 50 20.77 10.47 -2.34
N GLN A 51 20.43 11.46 -1.50
CA GLN A 51 19.86 11.23 -0.18
C GLN A 51 18.51 10.53 -0.28
N ALA A 52 17.62 10.99 -1.16
CA ALA A 52 16.33 10.37 -1.40
C ALA A 52 16.46 8.93 -1.92
N SER A 53 17.39 8.67 -2.84
CA SER A 53 17.69 7.33 -3.39
C SER A 53 18.11 6.36 -2.29
N ALA A 54 18.99 6.79 -1.38
CA ALA A 54 19.39 5.98 -0.23
C ALA A 54 18.21 5.66 0.69
N ILE A 55 17.34 6.64 0.96
CA ILE A 55 16.14 6.45 1.80
C ILE A 55 15.17 5.45 1.14
N VAL A 56 14.88 5.60 -0.16
CA VAL A 56 13.93 4.73 -0.88
C VAL A 56 14.46 3.29 -0.92
N LYS A 57 15.74 3.09 -1.28
CA LYS A 57 16.36 1.76 -1.29
C LYS A 57 16.30 1.10 0.07
N ARG A 58 16.68 1.84 1.12
CA ARG A 58 16.65 1.34 2.49
C ARG A 58 15.23 0.95 2.92
N ALA A 59 14.24 1.79 2.64
CA ALA A 59 12.85 1.50 2.99
C ALA A 59 12.31 0.26 2.26
N ASP A 60 12.67 0.06 1.00
CA ASP A 60 12.27 -1.14 0.23
C ASP A 60 12.89 -2.42 0.81
N VAL A 61 14.17 -2.38 1.19
CA VAL A 61 14.85 -3.51 1.85
C VAL A 61 14.19 -3.81 3.20
N GLU A 62 14.06 -2.81 4.07
CA GLU A 62 13.47 -2.96 5.40
C GLU A 62 12.04 -3.53 5.32
N ARG A 63 11.24 -3.09 4.33
CA ARG A 63 9.87 -3.57 4.15
C ARG A 63 9.84 -5.03 3.69
N ASN A 64 10.69 -5.42 2.75
CA ASN A 64 10.76 -6.82 2.30
C ASN A 64 11.32 -7.74 3.38
N GLU A 65 12.33 -7.31 4.12
CA GLU A 65 12.89 -8.09 5.24
C GLU A 65 11.85 -8.29 6.34
N PHE A 66 11.10 -7.25 6.71
CA PHE A 66 10.02 -7.35 7.68
C PHE A 66 8.97 -8.38 7.23
N LEU A 67 8.51 -8.32 5.98
CA LEU A 67 7.50 -9.25 5.47
C LEU A 67 8.01 -10.69 5.42
N ARG A 68 9.25 -10.88 4.93
CA ARG A 68 9.88 -12.21 4.87
C ARG A 68 10.09 -12.79 6.27
N HIS A 69 10.59 -12.00 7.21
CA HIS A 69 10.92 -12.47 8.55
C HIS A 69 9.67 -12.83 9.37
N HIS A 70 8.62 -12.01 9.30
CA HIS A 70 7.44 -12.20 10.13
C HIS A 70 6.32 -13.04 9.48
N PHE A 71 6.25 -13.07 8.15
CA PHE A 71 5.15 -13.70 7.43
C PHE A 71 5.59 -14.69 6.35
N GLY A 72 6.89 -14.78 6.05
CA GLY A 72 7.40 -15.68 5.01
C GLY A 72 6.99 -15.29 3.58
N VAL A 73 6.52 -14.07 3.37
CA VAL A 73 6.05 -13.57 2.06
C VAL A 73 6.93 -12.44 1.53
N VAL A 74 6.84 -12.20 0.22
CA VAL A 74 7.49 -11.08 -0.47
C VAL A 74 6.47 -10.03 -0.86
N GLN A 75 6.84 -8.75 -0.80
CA GLN A 75 5.90 -7.66 -1.12
C GLN A 75 5.38 -7.72 -2.57
N SER A 76 6.17 -8.29 -3.48
CA SER A 76 5.83 -8.41 -4.89
C SER A 76 4.80 -9.51 -5.20
N ASP A 77 4.40 -10.30 -4.21
CA ASP A 77 3.35 -11.30 -4.40
C ASP A 77 2.00 -10.59 -4.57
N ALA A 78 1.52 -10.55 -5.82
CA ALA A 78 0.29 -9.89 -6.19
C ALA A 78 -0.95 -10.51 -5.50
N THR A 79 -0.89 -11.78 -5.07
CA THR A 79 -2.03 -12.47 -4.43
C THR A 79 -2.34 -11.96 -3.02
N LEU A 80 -1.42 -11.19 -2.43
CA LEU A 80 -1.61 -10.54 -1.12
C LEU A 80 -2.54 -9.32 -1.19
N TYR A 81 -2.88 -8.86 -2.39
CA TYR A 81 -3.61 -7.61 -2.63
C TYR A 81 -4.83 -7.84 -3.50
N ASP A 82 -5.84 -7.00 -3.33
CA ASP A 82 -6.98 -6.92 -4.23
C ASP A 82 -6.66 -6.04 -5.44
N LEU A 83 -5.89 -4.95 -5.23
CA LEU A 83 -5.42 -4.07 -6.31
C LEU A 83 -3.98 -3.60 -6.10
N SER A 84 -3.24 -3.47 -7.21
CA SER A 84 -1.96 -2.78 -7.27
C SER A 84 -2.08 -1.50 -8.10
N LEU A 85 -1.89 -0.34 -7.47
CA LEU A 85 -2.03 0.98 -8.07
C LEU A 85 -0.66 1.59 -8.36
N ASN A 86 -0.33 1.74 -9.64
CA ASN A 86 0.93 2.34 -10.07
C ASN A 86 0.79 3.86 -10.25
N LEU A 87 1.17 4.63 -9.22
CA LEU A 87 1.18 6.10 -9.26
C LEU A 87 2.33 6.69 -10.09
N GLY A 88 3.14 5.87 -10.76
CA GLY A 88 4.04 6.34 -11.81
C GLY A 88 3.32 6.57 -13.14
N THR A 89 2.18 5.90 -13.35
CA THR A 89 1.39 5.98 -14.59
C THR A 89 -0.03 6.50 -14.35
N LEU A 90 -0.61 6.21 -13.19
CA LEU A 90 -1.91 6.73 -12.78
C LEU A 90 -1.76 8.09 -12.09
N SER A 91 -2.72 8.98 -12.34
CA SER A 91 -2.92 10.17 -11.50
C SER A 91 -3.47 9.77 -10.13
N LEU A 92 -3.37 10.68 -9.16
CA LEU A 92 -3.96 10.47 -7.85
C LEU A 92 -5.48 10.30 -7.94
N ASP A 93 -6.16 11.15 -8.70
CA ASP A 93 -7.62 11.09 -8.93
C ASP A 93 -8.05 9.77 -9.58
N ALA A 94 -7.23 9.22 -10.47
CA ALA A 94 -7.52 7.91 -11.08
C ALA A 94 -7.38 6.79 -10.05
N ALA A 95 -6.35 6.83 -9.20
CA ALA A 95 -6.15 5.86 -8.14
C ALA A 95 -7.28 5.91 -7.09
N GLU A 96 -7.68 7.10 -6.67
CA GLU A 96 -8.81 7.34 -5.74
C GLU A 96 -10.11 6.73 -6.28
N ARG A 97 -10.43 7.00 -7.55
CA ARG A 97 -11.62 6.44 -8.18
C ARG A 97 -11.58 4.92 -8.21
N LEU A 98 -10.46 4.33 -8.64
CA LEU A 98 -10.31 2.88 -8.76
C LEU A 98 -10.39 2.17 -7.40
N GLU A 99 -9.75 2.71 -6.35
CA GLU A 99 -9.87 2.12 -5.01
C GLU A 99 -11.28 2.26 -4.44
N SER A 100 -11.97 3.37 -4.72
CA SER A 100 -13.35 3.60 -4.28
C SER A 100 -14.33 2.65 -4.96
N GLU A 101 -14.20 2.45 -6.27
CA GLU A 101 -15.00 1.50 -7.04
C GLU A 101 -14.80 0.06 -6.52
N ALA A 102 -13.55 -0.36 -6.31
CA ALA A 102 -13.25 -1.68 -5.76
C ALA A 102 -13.74 -1.85 -4.32
N LEU A 103 -13.68 -0.80 -3.49
CA LEU A 103 -14.22 -0.83 -2.14
C LEU A 103 -15.73 -1.07 -2.17
N HIS A 104 -16.45 -0.35 -3.05
CA HIS A 104 -17.90 -0.47 -3.19
C HIS A 104 -18.32 -1.85 -3.72
N ASP A 105 -17.62 -2.39 -4.71
CA ASP A 105 -17.87 -3.73 -5.26
C ASP A 105 -17.66 -4.83 -4.21
N ARG A 106 -16.56 -4.74 -3.45
CA ARG A 106 -16.23 -5.71 -2.41
C ARG A 106 -17.08 -5.61 -1.15
N PHE A 107 -17.57 -4.40 -0.85
CA PHE A 107 -18.32 -4.09 0.36
C PHE A 107 -19.50 -3.16 0.03
N PRO A 108 -20.50 -3.64 -0.73
CA PRO A 108 -21.65 -2.82 -1.09
C PRO A 108 -22.36 -2.36 0.18
N HIS A 109 -22.73 -1.08 0.23
CA HIS A 109 -23.49 -0.53 1.33
C HIS A 109 -24.74 -1.38 1.59
N GLY A 110 -24.76 -2.13 2.69
CA GLY A 110 -25.86 -3.03 3.04
C GLY A 110 -25.49 -4.46 3.46
N ALA A 111 -24.21 -4.88 3.36
CA ALA A 111 -23.76 -6.10 4.03
C ALA A 111 -23.56 -5.82 5.53
N SER A 112 -24.66 -5.72 6.27
CA SER A 112 -24.65 -5.72 7.73
C SER A 112 -23.84 -6.93 8.22
N ALA A 113 -22.85 -6.65 9.06
CA ALA A 113 -22.40 -7.62 10.05
C ALA A 113 -23.53 -7.90 11.06
#